data_AF-A0A2V7T541-F1
#
_entry.id   AF-A0A2V7T541-F1
#
_cell.length_a   1.000
_cell.length_b   1.000
_cell.length_c   1.000
_cell.angle_alpha   90.00
_cell.angle_beta   90.00
_cell.angle_gamma   90.00
#
_symmetry.space_group_name_H-M   'P 1'
#
loop_
_entity.id
_entity.type
_entity.pdbx_description
1 polymer ?
#
loop_
_entity_poly.entity_id
_entity_poly.type
_entity_poly.pdbx_seq_one_letter_code
_entity_poly.pdbx_strand_id
1 'polypeptide(L)'
;MTQPERGDPTGRNAEALATAIAELGVPCSLEARGGLAVVMPVLESVAALRAPETRRAVLSLAREHGFTHVAIELPSERRGAGSRENDATLLRD
;
A
#
# COMPACT_ATOMS: atom_id res chain seq x y z
N MET A 1 23.61 4.67 -17.18
CA MET A 1 22.44 5.46 -17.61
C MET A 1 21.31 5.13 -16.64
N THR A 2 21.28 5.82 -15.51
CA THR A 2 20.25 5.67 -14.47
C THR A 2 19.07 6.56 -14.88
N GLN A 3 17.86 5.99 -14.99
CA GLN A 3 16.67 6.74 -15.39
C GLN A 3 16.43 7.91 -14.42
N PRO A 4 15.99 9.08 -14.93
CA PRO A 4 15.67 10.21 -14.07
C PRO A 4 14.42 9.87 -13.26
N GLU A 5 14.56 9.86 -11.93
CA GLU A 5 13.48 9.88 -10.94
C GLU A 5 12.49 10.95 -11.38
N ARG A 6 11.35 10.50 -11.90
CA ARG A 6 10.31 11.37 -12.46
C ARG A 6 9.57 12.00 -11.28
N GLY A 7 10.19 13.04 -10.68
CA GLY A 7 9.60 13.82 -9.60
C GLY A 7 8.21 14.31 -10.02
N ASP A 8 7.20 13.84 -9.30
CA ASP A 8 5.80 14.16 -9.55
C ASP A 8 5.58 15.68 -9.36
N PRO A 9 5.21 16.44 -10.41
CA PRO A 9 5.14 17.90 -10.37
C PRO A 9 3.94 18.45 -9.58
N THR A 10 3.20 17.60 -8.84
CA THR A 10 1.90 17.97 -8.25
C THR A 10 1.95 18.47 -6.80
N GLY A 11 3.12 18.65 -6.20
CA GLY A 11 3.23 19.14 -4.81
C GLY A 11 2.67 18.19 -3.75
N ARG A 12 2.29 16.97 -4.16
CA ARG A 12 1.90 15.89 -3.26
C ARG A 12 3.15 15.31 -2.62
N ASN A 13 3.28 15.50 -1.32
CA ASN A 13 4.47 15.06 -0.58
C ASN A 13 4.23 13.67 0.03
N ALA A 14 4.62 12.63 -0.71
CA ALA A 14 4.52 11.24 -0.29
C ALA A 14 5.35 10.94 0.96
N GLU A 15 6.50 11.59 1.12
CA GLU A 15 7.40 11.41 2.26
C GLU A 15 6.82 12.02 3.54
N ALA A 16 6.23 13.21 3.44
CA ALA A 16 5.51 13.83 4.55
C ALA A 16 4.28 13.01 4.94
N LEU A 17 3.54 12.46 3.96
CA LEU A 17 2.42 11.57 4.25
C LEU A 17 2.88 10.27 4.95
N ALA A 18 3.98 9.66 4.51
CA ALA A 18 4.55 8.48 5.15
C ALA A 18 4.95 8.75 6.61
N THR A 19 5.51 9.92 6.87
CA THR A 19 5.87 10.37 8.23
C THR A 19 4.63 10.51 9.11
N ALA A 20 3.58 11.19 8.62
CA ALA A 20 2.33 11.34 9.36
C ALA A 20 1.63 9.99 9.63
N ILE A 21 1.66 9.05 8.68
CA ILE A 21 1.12 7.70 8.86
C ILE A 21 1.96 6.90 9.87
N ALA A 22 3.28 7.08 9.90
CA ALA A 22 4.14 6.44 10.90
C ALA A 22 3.83 6.92 12.32
N GLU A 23 3.49 8.20 12.51
CA GLU A 23 3.04 8.75 13.81
C GLU A 23 1.72 8.14 14.30
N LEU A 24 0.88 7.63 13.39
CA LEU A 24 -0.31 6.83 13.73
C LEU A 24 0.03 5.39 14.15
N GLY A 25 1.31 5.02 14.24
CA GLY A 25 1.77 3.67 14.54
C GLY A 25 1.73 2.74 13.34
N VAL A 26 1.72 3.27 12.10
CA VAL A 26 1.79 2.48 10.87
C VAL A 26 3.04 2.83 10.05
N PRO A 27 4.25 2.43 10.50
CA PRO A 27 5.44 2.53 9.65
C PRO A 27 5.21 1.92 8.27
N CYS A 28 5.49 2.70 7.22
CA CYS A 28 5.26 2.30 5.84
C CYS A 28 6.20 3.03 4.87
N SER A 29 6.38 2.45 3.68
CA SER A 29 6.80 3.20 2.50
C SER A 29 5.57 3.62 1.68
N LEU A 30 5.74 4.64 0.85
CA LEU A 30 4.68 5.22 0.05
C LEU A 30 5.11 5.45 -1.38
N GLU A 31 4.27 5.03 -2.32
CA GLU A 31 4.39 5.38 -3.72
C GLU A 31 3.25 6.30 -4.14
N ALA A 32 3.59 7.40 -4.82
CA ALA A 32 2.62 8.29 -5.44
C ALA A 32 2.40 7.92 -6.91
N ARG A 33 1.13 7.81 -7.31
CA ARG A 33 0.72 7.55 -8.70
C ARG A 33 -0.41 8.51 -9.06
N GLY A 34 -0.06 9.73 -9.46
CA GLY A 34 -1.04 10.78 -9.71
C GLY A 34 -1.82 11.12 -8.44
N GLY A 35 -3.14 10.89 -8.43
CA GLY A 35 -3.98 11.11 -7.24
C GLY A 35 -3.99 9.95 -6.23
N LEU A 36 -3.29 8.84 -6.52
CA LEU A 36 -3.27 7.63 -5.68
C LEU A 36 -2.02 7.59 -4.81
N ALA A 37 -2.20 7.34 -3.52
CA ALA A 37 -1.16 6.97 -2.58
C ALA A 37 -1.20 5.45 -2.35
N VAL A 38 -0.11 4.74 -2.67
CA VAL A 38 0.04 3.30 -2.40
C VAL A 38 0.87 3.14 -1.12
N VAL A 39 0.21 2.71 -0.05
CA VAL A 39 0.81 2.49 1.27
C VAL A 39 1.29 1.05 1.36
N MET A 40 2.59 0.86 1.58
CA MET A 40 3.23 -0.43 1.79
C MET A 40 3.69 -0.50 3.26
N PRO A 41 2.82 -0.97 4.19
CA PRO A 41 3.17 -1.09 5.59
C PRO A 41 4.22 -2.18 5.82
N VAL A 42 5.04 -2.01 6.86
CA VAL A 42 5.81 -3.13 7.40
C VAL A 42 4.87 -4.18 8.00
N LEU A 43 5.32 -5.43 8.10
CA LEU A 43 4.48 -6.56 8.47
C LEU A 43 3.81 -6.38 9.84
N GLU A 44 4.55 -5.84 10.80
CA GLU A 44 4.11 -5.59 12.18
C GLU A 44 2.95 -4.59 12.25
N SER A 45 2.88 -3.67 11.27
CA SER A 45 1.90 -2.59 11.20
C SER A 45 0.59 -3.02 10.52
N VAL A 46 0.55 -4.18 9.86
CA VAL A 46 -0.64 -4.66 9.15
C VAL A 46 -1.82 -4.85 10.09
N ALA A 47 -1.58 -5.26 11.33
CA ALA A 47 -2.62 -5.43 12.34
C ALA A 47 -3.33 -4.10 12.66
N ALA A 48 -2.60 -2.99 12.73
CA ALA A 48 -3.16 -1.66 13.01
C ALA A 48 -4.14 -1.22 11.90
N LEU A 49 -3.88 -1.58 10.64
CA LEU A 49 -4.74 -1.28 9.50
C LEU A 49 -6.05 -2.11 9.49
N ARG A 50 -6.20 -3.12 10.35
CA ARG A 50 -7.47 -3.83 10.55
C ARG A 50 -8.50 -2.98 11.31
N ALA A 51 -8.05 -2.01 12.11
CA ALA A 51 -8.95 -1.08 12.78
C ALA A 51 -9.56 -0.09 11.77
N PRO A 52 -10.90 0.05 11.72
CA PRO A 52 -11.54 0.99 10.81
C PRO A 52 -11.16 2.44 11.09
N GLU A 53 -10.87 2.80 12.34
CA GLU A 53 -10.42 4.13 12.76
C GLU A 53 -9.07 4.46 12.13
N THR A 54 -8.12 3.54 12.18
CA THR A 54 -6.80 3.69 11.54
C THR A 54 -6.93 3.89 10.03
N ARG A 55 -7.77 3.09 9.35
CA ARG A 55 -7.99 3.26 7.90
C ARG A 55 -8.59 4.62 7.56
N ARG A 56 -9.52 5.11 8.37
CA ARG A 56 -10.12 6.44 8.19
C ARG A 56 -9.09 7.55 8.41
N ALA A 57 -8.25 7.42 9.44
CA ALA A 57 -7.18 8.39 9.71
C ALA A 57 -6.17 8.47 8.56
N VAL A 58 -5.72 7.31 8.04
CA VAL A 58 -4.84 7.25 6.86
C VAL A 58 -5.48 7.91 5.65
N LEU A 59 -6.78 7.67 5.40
CA LEU A 59 -7.49 8.31 4.30
C LEU A 59 -7.60 9.82 4.46
N SER A 60 -7.86 10.32 5.68
CA SER A 60 -7.91 11.76 5.97
C SER A 60 -6.55 12.41 5.72
N LEU A 61 -5.47 11.84 6.25
CA LEU A 61 -4.11 12.33 6.02
C LEU A 61 -3.77 12.35 4.52
N ALA A 62 -4.12 11.30 3.78
CA ALA A 62 -3.87 11.27 2.35
C ALA A 62 -4.57 12.45 1.63
N ARG A 63 -5.80 12.79 2.02
CA ARG A 63 -6.55 13.92 1.46
C ARG A 63 -5.95 15.27 1.81
N GLU A 64 -5.49 15.44 3.06
CA GLU A 64 -4.78 16.64 3.50
C GLU A 64 -3.47 16.85 2.73
N HIS A 65 -2.81 15.76 2.33
CA HIS A 65 -1.59 15.76 1.53
C HIS A 65 -1.86 15.78 0.01
N GLY A 66 -3.11 15.99 -0.42
CA GLY A 66 -3.49 16.21 -1.81
C GLY A 66 -3.76 14.94 -2.63
N PHE A 67 -3.80 13.76 -2.01
CA PHE A 67 -4.20 12.51 -2.65
C PHE A 67 -5.72 12.33 -2.58
N THR A 68 -6.30 11.70 -3.59
CA THR A 68 -7.74 11.43 -3.67
C THR A 68 -8.09 9.97 -3.37
N HIS A 69 -7.12 9.08 -3.51
CA HIS A 69 -7.28 7.64 -3.31
C HIS A 69 -6.12 7.08 -2.48
N VAL A 70 -6.41 6.02 -1.74
CA VAL A 70 -5.40 5.24 -1.00
C VAL A 70 -5.57 3.76 -1.37
N ALA A 71 -4.46 3.12 -1.73
CA ALA A 71 -4.35 1.67 -1.81
C ALA A 71 -3.40 1.18 -0.70
N ILE A 72 -3.66 -0.01 -0.18
CA ILE A 72 -2.79 -0.67 0.80
C ILE A 72 -2.27 -1.95 0.15
N GLU A 73 -0.97 -2.03 -0.04
CA GLU A 73 -0.30 -3.24 -0.51
C GLU A 73 0.11 -4.07 0.72
N LEU A 74 -0.58 -5.18 0.93
CA LEU A 74 -0.26 -6.06 2.06
C LEU A 74 1.01 -6.85 1.74
N PRO A 75 2.00 -6.91 2.65
CA PRO A 75 3.17 -7.74 2.46
C PRO A 75 2.72 -9.18 2.25
N SER A 76 3.13 -9.76 1.13
CA SER A 76 2.78 -11.14 0.81
C SER A 76 3.48 -12.08 1.80
N GLU A 77 2.72 -12.72 2.68
CA GLU A 77 3.22 -13.94 3.31
C GLU A 77 3.42 -14.96 2.17
N ARG A 78 4.66 -15.30 1.82
CA ARG A 78 4.96 -16.43 0.92
C ARG A 78 4.61 -17.77 1.59
N ARG A 79 3.36 -17.91 2.05
CA ARG A 79 2.80 -19.08 2.72
C ARG A 79 1.29 -19.09 2.48
N GLY A 80 0.84 -19.01 1.22
CA GLY A 80 -0.60 -18.92 0.95
C GLY A 80 -1.06 -19.17 -0.48
N ALA A 81 -0.16 -19.27 -1.46
CA ALA A 81 -0.49 -19.82 -2.75
C ALA A 81 0.30 -21.12 -2.90
N GLY A 82 -0.22 -22.22 -2.36
CA GLY A 82 0.16 -23.52 -2.90
C GLY A 82 -0.06 -23.48 -4.40
N SER A 83 0.85 -24.06 -5.18
CA SER A 83 0.64 -24.29 -6.61
C SER A 83 -0.81 -24.75 -6.79
N ARG A 84 -1.56 -24.09 -7.68
CA ARG A 84 -2.73 -24.72 -8.30
C ARG A 84 -2.18 -25.86 -9.16
N GLU A 85 -1.73 -26.92 -8.51
CA GLU A 85 -1.18 -28.11 -9.14
C GLU A 85 -2.37 -28.86 -9.74
N ASN A 86 -2.63 -28.58 -11.02
CA ASN A 86 -3.26 -29.47 -11.99
C ASN A 86 -4.40 -30.39 -11.48
N ASP A 87 -5.53 -29.81 -11.08
CA ASP A 87 -6.78 -30.57 -10.94
C ASP A 87 -7.55 -30.65 -12.28
N ALA A 88 -6.79 -30.82 -13.37
CA ALA A 88 -7.32 -30.95 -14.74
C ALA A 88 -7.12 -32.38 -15.28
N THR A 89 -7.21 -33.39 -14.41
CA THR A 89 -7.14 -34.81 -14.83
C THR A 89 -8.27 -35.65 -14.24
N LEU A 90 -9.52 -35.19 -14.35
CA LEU A 90 -10.70 -36.04 -14.09
C LEU A 90 -11.80 -35.77 -15.12
N LEU A 91 -11.47 -35.91 -16.40
CA LEU A 91 -12.40 -36.21 -17.49
C LEU A 91 -11.61 -36.93 -18.58
N ARG A 92 -11.54 -38.26 -18.47
CA ARG A 92 -11.30 -39.13 -19.63
C ARG A 92 -12.52 -40.02 -19.74
N ASP A 93 -13.12 -39.96 -20.92
CA ASP A 93 -14.23 -40.77 -21.41
C ASP A 93 -13.99 -42.28 -21.31
#